data_AF-A0A9D1CV28-F1
#
_entry.id   AF-A0A9D1CV28-F1
#
_cell.length_a   1.000
_cell.length_b   1.000
_cell.length_c   1.000
_cell.angle_alpha   90.00
_cell.angle_beta   90.00
_cell.angle_gamma   90.00
#
_symmetry.space_group_name_H-M   'P 1'
#
loop_
_entity.id
_entity.type
_entity.pdbx_description
1 polymer ?
#
loop_
_entity_poly.entity_id
_entity_poly.type
_entity_poly.pdbx_seq_one_letter_code
_entity_poly.pdbx_strand_id
1 'polypeptide(L)'
;RLYGSAFCVPACLVFLLFFIPSCFNLGIAIAGGVTDLSYYGHILMVNFLDVFLLCLLASLLGGCLALRLKRIPAYAVMALVIFILSPMSDMLPGLASDRSHINFWPAKWIFSKVLPQNTTWITEFQYGLSNETLRWNLTLFWCFLLLALALPAVLKKKSRARLTSVLLCLLLAGGNLLGYFAGGSEMKLGPYPDSISRGDYEYYRDHPQKQQAAGFTVAAYNMNLQIGRALDATVQMALSAAPASGEYIFTLYRGYEVSSVTDAGGSPLSYVRDGDYITVQAPPSGNTVVLCYSGYSPILYSNSQAALLPGCFPYYPIAGFHHINEGEQGYTPVTNGFSSQFTVRAGGGKPVYCNLPAIEGEKNAFSGTSDCLTLMRGFLTEEEENGFRFCSLSIGGFESRPIDGDYLAELQNAVTKAEQVSNAPRHLDLREKKIFQTYNTFAGWAGYGPMVDLGDHMILWCNNREFINQFAQNLVKEFCYA
;
A
#
# COMPACT_ATOMS: atom_id res chain seq x y z
N ARG A 1 37.25 11.28 31.30
CA ARG A 1 38.05 11.20 30.05
C ARG A 1 38.20 9.70 29.78
N LEU A 2 37.59 9.01 28.80
CA LEU A 2 37.59 9.19 27.34
C LEU A 2 36.47 8.31 26.69
N TYR A 3 35.23 8.28 27.21
CA TYR A 3 34.17 7.56 26.47
C TYR A 3 33.75 8.29 25.19
N GLY A 4 33.88 9.63 25.13
CA GLY A 4 33.53 10.42 23.95
C GLY A 4 34.31 10.00 22.69
N SER A 5 35.63 9.83 22.79
CA SER A 5 36.46 9.37 21.66
C SER A 5 36.17 7.91 21.27
N ALA A 6 35.76 7.07 22.23
CA ALA A 6 35.40 5.68 21.99
C ALA A 6 34.06 5.54 21.25
N PHE A 7 33.16 6.54 21.34
CA PHE A 7 31.93 6.60 20.55
C PHE A 7 32.12 7.30 19.19
N CYS A 8 33.14 8.15 19.03
CA CYS A 8 33.44 8.79 17.75
C CYS A 8 33.80 7.78 16.65
N VAL A 9 34.59 6.74 16.97
CA VAL A 9 35.00 5.75 15.96
C VAL A 9 33.81 4.95 15.39
N PRO A 10 32.94 4.35 16.23
CA PRO A 10 31.70 3.74 15.75
C PRO A 10 30.79 4.72 15.00
N ALA A 11 30.66 5.96 15.48
CA ALA A 11 29.84 6.97 14.81
C ALA A 11 30.36 7.30 13.40
N CYS A 12 31.68 7.46 13.23
CA CYS A 12 32.30 7.64 11.93
C CYS A 12 32.08 6.42 11.02
N LEU A 13 32.21 5.19 11.56
CA LEU A 13 31.98 3.98 10.79
C LEU A 13 30.52 3.86 10.33
N VAL A 14 29.55 4.12 11.22
CA VAL A 14 28.12 4.14 10.90
C VAL A 14 27.83 5.18 9.82
N PHE A 15 28.42 6.37 9.93
CA PHE A 15 28.27 7.41 8.92
C PHE A 15 28.84 7.00 7.57
N LEU A 16 30.06 6.43 7.52
CA LEU A 16 30.67 5.94 6.28
C LEU A 16 29.84 4.82 5.64
N LEU A 17 29.34 3.89 6.44
CA LEU A 17 28.48 2.79 5.98
C LEU A 17 27.16 3.29 5.42
N PHE A 18 26.65 4.44 5.86
CA PHE A 18 25.49 5.07 5.25
C PHE A 18 25.84 5.91 4.02
N PHE A 19 26.92 6.68 4.09
CA PHE A 19 27.30 7.65 3.06
C PHE A 19 27.70 6.97 1.75
N ILE A 20 28.51 5.90 1.81
CA ILE A 20 29.01 5.22 0.61
C ILE A 20 27.86 4.60 -0.21
N PRO A 21 26.95 3.77 0.36
CA PRO A 21 25.81 3.24 -0.39
C PRO A 21 24.84 4.33 -0.86
N SER A 22 24.70 5.43 -0.10
CA SER A 22 23.86 6.55 -0.52
C SER A 22 24.41 7.25 -1.75
N CYS A 23 25.69 7.59 -1.77
CA CYS A 23 26.32 8.17 -2.96
C CYS A 23 26.25 7.20 -4.15
N PHE A 24 26.47 5.91 -3.92
CA PHE A 24 26.39 4.90 -4.97
C PHE A 24 24.99 4.77 -5.56
N ASN A 25 23.96 4.62 -4.73
CA ASN A 25 22.57 4.49 -5.17
C ASN A 25 22.05 5.75 -5.87
N LEU A 26 22.41 6.93 -5.36
CA LEU A 26 22.12 8.21 -6.02
C LEU A 26 22.83 8.31 -7.38
N GLY A 27 24.11 7.91 -7.45
CA GLY A 27 24.88 7.87 -8.68
C GLY A 27 24.26 6.94 -9.74
N ILE A 28 23.79 5.76 -9.33
CA ILE A 28 23.05 4.85 -10.22
C ILE A 28 21.75 5.49 -10.70
N ALA A 29 20.97 6.12 -9.82
CA ALA A 29 19.72 6.77 -10.23
C ALA A 29 19.95 7.90 -11.24
N ILE A 30 21.00 8.72 -11.05
CA ILE A 30 21.41 9.76 -12.01
C ILE A 30 21.86 9.13 -13.33
N ALA A 31 22.74 8.12 -13.29
CA ALA A 31 23.24 7.45 -14.48
C ALA A 31 22.13 6.71 -15.25
N GLY A 32 21.09 6.24 -14.55
CA GLY A 32 19.89 5.63 -15.11
C GLY A 32 18.86 6.63 -15.64
N GLY A 33 19.10 7.94 -15.52
CA GLY A 33 18.23 8.98 -16.08
C GLY A 33 16.92 9.19 -15.32
N VAL A 34 16.85 8.82 -14.04
CA VAL A 34 15.63 9.04 -13.23
C VAL A 34 15.39 10.54 -13.05
N THR A 35 14.22 11.03 -13.47
CA THR A 35 13.86 12.46 -13.40
C THR A 35 13.05 12.81 -12.15
N ASP A 36 12.40 11.84 -11.53
CA ASP A 36 11.54 12.05 -10.37
C ASP A 36 12.34 12.35 -9.09
N LEU A 37 12.29 13.61 -8.65
CA LEU A 37 12.95 14.10 -7.44
C LEU A 37 12.52 13.37 -6.17
N SER A 38 11.27 12.87 -6.11
CA SER A 38 10.78 12.15 -4.95
C SER A 38 11.50 10.81 -4.75
N TYR A 39 11.98 10.20 -5.84
CA TYR A 39 12.75 8.96 -5.80
C TYR A 39 14.11 9.13 -5.11
N TYR A 40 14.79 10.25 -5.36
CA TYR A 40 16.05 10.57 -4.67
C TYR A 40 15.86 10.76 -3.16
N GLY A 41 14.79 11.42 -2.76
CA GLY A 41 14.40 11.51 -1.35
C GLY A 41 14.12 10.14 -0.73
N HIS A 42 13.49 9.25 -1.50
CA HIS A 42 13.23 7.87 -1.07
C HIS A 42 14.50 7.05 -0.88
N ILE A 43 15.48 7.14 -1.81
CA ILE A 43 16.80 6.50 -1.66
C ILE A 43 17.44 6.89 -0.34
N LEU A 44 17.45 8.19 -0.03
CA LEU A 44 18.04 8.70 1.21
C LEU A 44 17.30 8.19 2.45
N MET A 45 15.96 8.20 2.43
CA MET A 45 15.15 7.74 3.55
C MET A 45 15.31 6.25 3.81
N VAL A 46 15.28 5.43 2.76
CA VAL A 46 15.48 3.98 2.86
C VAL A 46 16.88 3.68 3.35
N ASN A 47 17.93 4.28 2.77
CA ASN A 47 19.29 4.07 3.25
C ASN A 47 19.48 4.53 4.70
N PHE A 48 18.80 5.61 5.11
CA PHE A 48 18.86 6.06 6.48
C PHE A 48 18.20 5.04 7.43
N LEU A 49 17.03 4.54 7.09
CA LEU A 49 16.32 3.54 7.88
C LEU A 49 17.08 2.20 7.92
N ASP A 50 17.47 1.70 6.75
CA ASP A 50 17.94 0.33 6.54
C ASP A 50 19.44 0.15 6.74
N VAL A 51 20.22 1.24 6.63
CA VAL A 51 21.67 1.20 6.82
C VAL A 51 22.09 1.99 8.05
N PHE A 52 21.79 3.30 8.09
CA PHE A 52 22.25 4.17 9.18
C PHE A 52 21.67 3.74 10.53
N LEU A 53 20.33 3.69 10.65
CA LEU A 53 19.67 3.33 11.91
C LEU A 53 19.95 1.88 12.30
N LEU A 54 20.05 0.96 11.34
CA LEU A 54 20.39 -0.44 11.62
C LEU A 54 21.81 -0.59 12.18
N CYS A 55 22.78 0.11 11.59
CA CYS A 55 24.17 0.11 12.06
C CYS A 55 24.31 0.83 13.41
N LEU A 56 23.54 1.91 13.64
CA LEU A 56 23.42 2.56 14.94
C LEU A 56 22.84 1.60 15.98
N LEU A 57 21.77 0.88 15.63
CA LEU A 57 21.12 -0.10 16.51
C LEU A 57 22.09 -1.21 16.91
N ALA A 58 22.80 -1.80 15.95
CA ALA A 58 23.82 -2.81 16.20
C ALA A 58 24.94 -2.30 17.12
N SER A 59 25.38 -1.06 16.90
CA SER A 59 26.41 -0.41 17.72
C SER A 59 25.93 -0.17 19.16
N LEU A 60 24.68 0.27 19.33
CA LEU A 60 24.06 0.48 20.65
C LEU A 60 23.89 -0.84 21.40
N LEU A 61 23.45 -1.90 20.72
CA LEU A 61 23.32 -3.23 21.30
C LEU A 61 24.68 -3.76 21.76
N GLY A 62 25.69 -3.75 20.87
CA GLY A 62 27.04 -4.18 21.19
C GLY A 62 27.64 -3.37 22.36
N GLY A 63 27.43 -2.05 22.36
CA GLY A 63 27.83 -1.17 23.45
C GLY A 63 27.15 -1.51 24.78
N CYS A 64 25.83 -1.77 24.78
CA CYS A 64 25.10 -2.20 25.98
C CYS A 64 25.65 -3.50 26.55
N LEU A 65 25.88 -4.50 25.69
CA LEU A 65 26.40 -5.80 26.10
C LEU A 65 27.83 -5.68 26.64
N ALA A 66 28.69 -4.90 25.99
CA ALA A 66 30.06 -4.66 26.44
C ALA A 66 30.13 -3.95 27.80
N LEU A 67 29.17 -3.06 28.10
CA LEU A 67 29.11 -2.33 29.37
C LEU A 67 28.53 -3.14 30.53
N ARG A 68 27.73 -4.19 30.26
CA ARG A 68 26.93 -4.90 31.26
C ARG A 68 27.32 -6.36 31.45
N LEU A 69 27.88 -7.01 30.43
CA LEU A 69 28.17 -8.44 30.43
C LEU A 69 29.66 -8.73 30.28
N LYS A 70 30.07 -9.92 30.72
CA LYS A 70 31.39 -10.48 30.40
C LYS A 70 31.42 -10.95 28.94
N ARG A 71 32.63 -11.13 28.40
CA ARG A 71 32.90 -11.46 26.99
C ARG A 71 32.06 -12.64 26.46
N ILE A 72 32.09 -13.79 27.12
CA ILE A 72 31.40 -15.01 26.65
C ILE A 72 29.87 -14.82 26.64
N PRO A 73 29.22 -14.40 27.74
CA PRO A 73 27.78 -14.10 27.73
C PRO A 73 27.38 -13.05 26.69
N ALA A 74 28.20 -12.01 26.49
CA ALA A 74 27.92 -10.97 25.49
C ALA A 74 27.86 -11.57 24.07
N TYR A 75 28.84 -12.39 23.70
CA TYR A 75 28.82 -13.06 22.39
C TYR A 75 27.68 -14.06 22.23
N ALA A 76 27.31 -14.78 23.30
CA ALA A 76 26.16 -15.68 23.27
C ALA A 76 24.85 -14.92 23.01
N VAL A 77 24.65 -13.77 23.67
CA VAL A 77 23.48 -12.91 23.41
C VAL A 77 23.51 -12.33 22.01
N MET A 78 24.67 -11.88 21.51
CA MET A 78 24.79 -11.41 20.12
C MET A 78 24.41 -12.51 19.11
N ALA A 79 24.91 -13.73 19.30
CA ALA A 79 24.59 -14.87 18.44
C ALA A 79 23.09 -15.20 18.47
N LEU A 80 22.46 -15.14 19.65
CA LEU A 80 21.02 -15.33 19.80
C LEU A 80 20.22 -14.26 19.07
N VAL A 81 20.59 -12.99 19.20
CA VAL A 81 19.94 -11.88 18.49
C VAL A 81 20.06 -12.06 16.98
N ILE A 82 21.26 -12.42 16.47
CA ILE A 82 21.47 -12.70 15.05
C ILE A 82 20.55 -13.84 14.59
N PHE A 83 20.45 -14.93 15.35
CA PHE A 83 19.55 -16.04 15.04
C PHE A 83 18.07 -15.61 14.97
N ILE A 84 17.59 -14.85 15.96
CA ILE A 84 16.20 -14.35 16.02
C ILE A 84 15.88 -13.43 14.84
N LEU A 85 16.82 -12.56 14.47
CA LEU A 85 16.66 -11.64 13.34
C LEU A 85 16.75 -12.37 11.98
N SER A 86 17.57 -13.43 11.90
CA SER A 86 17.81 -14.15 10.66
C SER A 86 16.57 -14.89 10.13
N PRO A 87 16.51 -15.15 8.81
CA PRO A 87 15.52 -16.07 8.23
C PRO A 87 15.60 -17.49 8.81
N MET A 88 16.73 -17.93 9.38
CA MET A 88 16.85 -19.28 9.93
C MET A 88 15.84 -19.57 11.05
N SER A 89 15.42 -18.55 11.80
CA SER A 89 14.42 -18.71 12.85
C SER A 89 12.97 -18.62 12.35
N ASP A 90 12.72 -18.39 11.04
CA ASP A 90 11.38 -18.33 10.43
C ASP A 90 10.58 -19.63 10.60
N MET A 91 11.28 -20.76 10.68
CA MET A 91 10.64 -22.06 10.93
C MET A 91 9.84 -22.07 12.25
N LEU A 92 10.27 -21.30 13.27
CA LEU A 92 9.62 -21.28 14.58
C LEU A 92 8.21 -20.67 14.53
N PRO A 93 8.01 -19.40 14.10
CA PRO A 93 6.68 -18.83 13.97
C PRO A 93 5.88 -19.50 12.84
N GLY A 94 6.52 -19.95 11.76
CA GLY A 94 5.84 -20.66 10.67
C GLY A 94 5.15 -21.94 11.15
N LEU A 95 5.91 -22.88 11.73
CA LEU A 95 5.38 -24.16 12.22
C LEU A 95 4.36 -23.96 13.35
N ALA A 96 4.61 -23.00 14.25
CA ALA A 96 3.67 -22.69 15.32
C ALA A 96 2.34 -22.14 14.76
N SER A 97 2.40 -21.27 13.76
CA SER A 97 1.20 -20.68 13.15
C SER A 97 0.39 -21.72 12.40
N ASP A 98 1.04 -22.56 11.60
CA ASP A 98 0.36 -23.56 10.79
C ASP A 98 -0.31 -24.66 11.63
N ARG A 99 0.27 -25.03 12.78
CA ARG A 99 -0.30 -26.05 13.67
C ARG A 99 -1.42 -25.53 14.57
N SER A 100 -1.37 -24.26 14.96
CA SER A 100 -2.30 -23.69 15.93
C SER A 100 -3.40 -22.85 15.29
N HIS A 101 -3.26 -22.48 14.03
CA HIS A 101 -4.07 -21.46 13.35
C HIS A 101 -4.02 -20.07 14.01
N ILE A 102 -3.02 -19.81 14.87
CA ILE A 102 -2.75 -18.51 15.50
C ILE A 102 -1.52 -17.89 14.86
N ASN A 103 -1.59 -16.63 14.44
CA ASN A 103 -0.45 -15.94 13.82
C ASN A 103 0.64 -15.60 14.87
N PHE A 104 1.76 -16.34 14.87
CA PHE A 104 2.91 -16.10 15.75
C PHE A 104 3.98 -15.19 15.15
N TRP A 105 3.85 -14.78 13.89
CA TRP A 105 4.80 -13.90 13.22
C TRP A 105 4.98 -12.53 13.89
N PRO A 106 3.94 -11.88 14.45
CA PRO A 106 4.10 -10.61 15.19
C PRO A 106 5.15 -10.67 16.31
N ALA A 107 5.29 -11.82 16.99
CA ALA A 107 6.30 -11.99 18.04
C ALA A 107 7.74 -11.99 17.50
N LYS A 108 7.94 -12.44 16.26
CA LYS A 108 9.23 -12.33 15.57
C LYS A 108 9.43 -10.93 15.00
N TRP A 109 8.40 -10.34 14.41
CA TRP A 109 8.47 -9.06 13.71
C TRP A 109 8.89 -7.88 14.57
N ILE A 110 8.55 -7.90 15.86
CA ILE A 110 9.06 -6.88 16.80
C ILE A 110 10.59 -6.84 16.83
N PHE A 111 11.27 -7.93 16.46
CA PHE A 111 12.71 -7.95 16.29
C PHE A 111 13.11 -7.78 14.81
N SER A 112 12.54 -8.58 13.91
CA SER A 112 13.07 -8.71 12.54
C SER A 112 12.69 -7.57 11.58
N LYS A 113 11.61 -6.81 11.82
CA LYS A 113 11.19 -5.74 10.90
C LYS A 113 12.10 -4.50 10.89
N VAL A 114 13.10 -4.46 11.77
CA VAL A 114 14.20 -3.48 11.70
C VAL A 114 15.13 -3.73 10.49
N LEU A 115 15.10 -4.93 9.91
CA LEU A 115 15.83 -5.27 8.70
C LEU A 115 15.02 -4.85 7.46
N PRO A 116 15.69 -4.62 6.30
CA PRO A 116 15.01 -4.44 5.02
C PRO A 116 14.02 -5.57 4.76
N GLN A 117 12.79 -5.21 4.34
CA GLN A 117 11.74 -6.17 4.05
C GLN A 117 11.70 -6.48 2.54
N ASN A 118 11.15 -7.65 2.18
CA ASN A 118 10.84 -8.04 0.81
C ASN A 118 12.03 -8.10 -0.17
N THR A 119 13.26 -8.22 0.32
CA THR A 119 14.48 -8.15 -0.53
C THR A 119 14.67 -9.34 -1.46
N THR A 120 13.94 -10.43 -1.26
CA THR A 120 13.97 -11.64 -2.11
C THR A 120 12.83 -11.67 -3.13
N TRP A 121 12.01 -10.62 -3.19
CA TRP A 121 10.83 -10.53 -4.05
C TRP A 121 11.03 -9.47 -5.14
N ILE A 122 10.24 -9.57 -6.20
CA ILE A 122 10.19 -8.56 -7.26
C ILE A 122 9.72 -7.23 -6.65
N THR A 123 10.46 -6.16 -6.91
CA THR A 123 10.16 -4.82 -6.42
C THR A 123 8.91 -4.27 -7.08
N GLU A 124 7.95 -3.80 -6.29
CA GLU A 124 6.82 -3.02 -6.81
C GLU A 124 7.29 -1.59 -7.11
N PHE A 125 7.47 -1.22 -8.38
CA PHE A 125 8.05 0.08 -8.76
C PHE A 125 7.19 1.27 -8.36
N GLN A 126 5.86 1.11 -8.38
CA GLN A 126 4.95 2.16 -7.90
C GLN A 126 5.16 2.42 -6.40
N TYR A 127 5.41 1.35 -5.63
CA TYR A 127 5.63 1.41 -4.18
C TYR A 127 7.06 1.84 -3.84
N GLY A 128 8.07 1.29 -4.51
CA GLY A 128 9.48 1.35 -4.17
C GLY A 128 9.86 0.42 -3.01
N LEU A 129 11.07 0.58 -2.47
CA LEU A 129 11.48 -0.18 -1.27
C LEU A 129 10.66 0.25 -0.05
N SER A 130 10.28 -0.71 0.80
CA SER A 130 9.48 -0.48 2.01
C SER A 130 10.07 0.59 2.92
N ASN A 131 9.31 1.64 3.21
CA ASN A 131 9.69 2.74 4.09
C ASN A 131 8.51 3.18 4.97
N GLU A 132 7.67 2.23 5.37
CA GLU A 132 6.42 2.45 6.09
C GLU A 132 6.68 3.02 7.50
N THR A 133 5.76 3.86 7.99
CA THR A 133 5.87 4.53 9.29
C THR A 133 6.10 3.57 10.46
N LEU A 134 5.55 2.35 10.40
CA LEU A 134 5.75 1.35 11.46
C LEU A 134 7.22 0.89 11.57
N ARG A 135 7.97 0.86 10.46
CA ARG A 135 9.38 0.43 10.45
C ARG A 135 10.26 1.46 11.16
N TRP A 136 10.02 2.74 10.89
CA TRP A 136 10.66 3.85 11.62
C TRP A 136 10.38 3.77 13.11
N ASN A 137 9.11 3.60 13.48
CA ASN A 137 8.70 3.45 14.87
C ASN A 137 9.43 2.27 15.55
N LEU A 138 9.48 1.09 14.92
CA LEU A 138 10.13 -0.07 15.51
C LEU A 138 11.64 0.15 15.71
N THR A 139 12.33 0.64 14.67
CA THR A 139 13.78 0.85 14.73
C THR A 139 14.13 1.93 15.76
N LEU A 140 13.36 3.02 15.81
CA LEU A 140 13.55 4.07 16.81
C LEU A 140 13.22 3.60 18.23
N PHE A 141 12.19 2.77 18.42
CA PHE A 141 11.89 2.12 19.70
C PHE A 141 13.13 1.40 20.26
N TRP A 142 13.75 0.53 19.45
CA TRP A 142 14.93 -0.22 19.89
C TRP A 142 16.14 0.68 20.13
N CYS A 143 16.38 1.67 19.27
CA CYS A 143 17.45 2.64 19.46
C CYS A 143 17.30 3.41 20.79
N PHE A 144 16.12 3.97 21.06
CA PHE A 144 15.87 4.72 22.29
C PHE A 144 15.88 3.83 23.55
N LEU A 145 15.37 2.60 23.45
CA LEU A 145 15.42 1.63 24.54
C LEU A 145 16.87 1.28 24.90
N LEU A 146 17.71 0.97 23.91
CA LEU A 146 19.13 0.66 24.16
C LEU A 146 19.90 1.88 24.66
N LEU A 147 19.60 3.08 24.15
CA LEU A 147 20.16 4.32 24.69
C LEU A 147 19.79 4.49 26.18
N ALA A 148 18.53 4.29 26.56
CA ALA A 148 18.10 4.35 27.95
C ALA A 148 18.87 3.35 28.85
N LEU A 149 19.17 2.15 28.33
CA LEU A 149 19.93 1.11 29.03
C LEU A 149 21.44 1.42 29.13
N ALA A 150 22.02 2.06 28.11
CA ALA A 150 23.43 2.43 28.06
C ALA A 150 23.77 3.66 28.92
N LEU A 151 22.89 4.67 28.93
CA LEU A 151 23.13 5.98 29.56
C LEU A 151 23.57 5.89 31.04
N PRO A 152 22.97 5.07 31.92
CA PRO A 152 23.43 4.94 33.31
C PRO A 152 24.85 4.39 33.46
N ALA A 153 25.29 3.53 32.53
CA ALA A 153 26.62 2.93 32.55
C ALA A 153 27.70 3.89 32.04
N VAL A 154 27.35 4.73 31.05
CA VAL A 154 28.24 5.76 30.49
C VAL A 154 28.31 6.99 31.43
N LEU A 155 27.16 7.47 31.90
CA LEU A 155 27.03 8.61 32.81
C LEU A 155 27.04 8.15 34.27
N LYS A 156 28.23 7.79 34.76
CA LYS A 156 28.42 7.25 36.12
C LYS A 156 27.93 8.19 37.23
N LYS A 157 28.07 9.50 37.05
CA LYS A 157 27.62 10.50 38.05
C LYS A 157 26.09 10.53 38.08
N LYS A 158 25.51 10.27 39.25
CA LYS A 158 24.08 10.49 39.48
C LYS A 158 23.79 11.99 39.37
N SER A 159 23.04 12.40 38.35
CA SER A 159 22.65 13.79 38.10
C SER A 159 21.22 13.89 37.63
N ARG A 160 20.59 15.05 37.83
CA ARG A 160 19.25 15.35 37.29
C ARG A 160 19.25 15.22 35.77
N ALA A 161 20.25 15.77 35.09
CA ALA A 161 20.39 15.67 33.64
C ALA A 161 20.39 14.21 33.15
N ARG A 162 21.12 13.31 33.81
CA ARG A 162 21.12 11.88 33.45
C ARG A 162 19.74 11.26 33.60
N LEU A 163 19.06 11.53 34.71
CA LEU A 163 17.72 11.01 34.96
C LEU A 163 16.74 11.52 33.89
N THR A 164 16.77 12.82 33.59
CA THR A 164 15.95 13.44 32.54
C THR A 164 16.22 12.82 31.17
N SER A 165 17.49 12.59 30.78
CA SER A 165 17.82 11.94 29.50
C SER A 165 17.30 10.50 29.42
N VAL A 166 17.43 9.71 30.50
CA VAL A 166 16.91 8.34 30.53
C VAL A 166 15.38 8.34 30.41
N LEU A 167 14.69 9.19 31.18
CA LEU A 167 13.23 9.30 31.11
C LEU A 167 12.75 9.76 29.73
N LEU A 168 13.46 10.70 29.10
CA LEU A 168 13.15 11.13 27.74
C LEU A 168 13.32 9.98 26.74
N CYS A 169 14.42 9.22 26.81
CA CYS A 169 14.60 8.05 25.96
C CYS A 169 13.51 7.00 26.17
N LEU A 170 13.09 6.74 27.42
CA LEU A 170 12.00 5.80 27.70
C LEU A 170 10.65 6.31 27.18
N LEU A 171 10.36 7.61 27.30
CA LEU A 171 9.16 8.22 26.73
C LEU A 171 9.14 8.12 25.21
N LEU A 172 10.27 8.42 24.56
CA LEU A 172 10.41 8.28 23.11
C LEU A 172 10.31 6.82 22.67
N ALA A 173 10.90 5.89 23.41
CA ALA A 173 10.76 4.46 23.14
C ALA A 173 9.29 4.02 23.27
N GLY A 174 8.60 4.40 24.36
CA GLY A 174 7.18 4.10 24.56
C GLY A 174 6.28 4.67 23.46
N GLY A 175 6.49 5.93 23.08
CA GLY A 175 5.76 6.57 21.99
C GLY A 175 5.96 5.86 20.64
N ASN A 176 7.20 5.47 20.33
CA ASN A 176 7.51 4.70 19.13
C ASN A 176 6.97 3.26 19.19
N LEU A 177 6.91 2.62 20.37
CA LEU A 177 6.31 1.29 20.51
C LEU A 177 4.80 1.33 20.26
N LEU A 178 4.10 2.32 20.83
CA LEU A 178 2.69 2.58 20.52
C LEU A 178 2.52 2.89 19.03
N GLY A 179 3.44 3.69 18.49
CA GLY A 179 3.55 3.97 17.07
C GLY A 179 3.70 2.70 16.23
N TYR A 180 4.48 1.71 16.64
CA TYR A 180 4.60 0.44 15.91
C TYR A 180 3.28 -0.35 15.93
N PHE A 181 2.65 -0.48 17.11
CA PHE A 181 1.40 -1.23 17.28
C PHE A 181 0.18 -0.58 16.64
N ALA A 182 0.21 0.73 16.36
CA ALA A 182 -0.81 1.38 15.55
C ALA A 182 -0.88 0.85 14.09
N GLY A 183 0.06 0.01 13.65
CA GLY A 183 -0.05 -0.77 12.41
C GLY A 183 -0.17 0.09 11.14
N GLY A 184 -0.86 -0.43 10.13
CA GLY A 184 -1.08 0.26 8.87
C GLY A 184 -0.96 -0.69 7.67
N SER A 185 -1.31 -0.18 6.50
CA SER A 185 -1.13 -0.89 5.24
C SER A 185 0.35 -1.09 4.99
N GLU A 186 0.76 -2.35 4.86
CA GLU A 186 2.12 -2.75 4.55
C GLU A 186 2.10 -3.87 3.51
N MET A 187 3.06 -3.83 2.59
CA MET A 187 3.23 -4.88 1.59
C MET A 187 3.99 -6.05 2.22
N LYS A 188 3.27 -7.08 2.69
CA LYS A 188 3.88 -8.28 3.29
C LYS A 188 4.07 -9.38 2.26
N LEU A 189 5.29 -9.50 1.74
CA LEU A 189 5.67 -10.54 0.78
C LEU A 189 6.34 -11.70 1.54
N GLY A 190 5.67 -12.85 1.58
CA GLY A 190 6.15 -14.03 2.29
C GLY A 190 5.05 -15.08 2.51
N PRO A 191 5.37 -16.22 3.14
CA PRO A 191 4.41 -17.30 3.40
C PRO A 191 3.60 -17.07 4.70
N TYR A 192 3.37 -15.81 5.09
CA TYR A 192 2.73 -15.45 6.36
C TYR A 192 1.21 -15.56 6.24
N PRO A 193 0.48 -15.95 7.30
CA PRO A 193 -0.99 -16.03 7.26
C PRO A 193 -1.66 -14.76 6.74
N ASP A 194 -1.15 -13.58 7.10
CA ASP A 194 -1.66 -12.25 6.72
C ASP A 194 -0.86 -11.59 5.58
N SER A 195 -0.15 -12.39 4.78
CA SER A 195 0.60 -11.92 3.60
C SER A 195 -0.30 -11.74 2.37
N ILE A 196 0.26 -11.09 1.34
CA ILE A 196 -0.37 -10.92 0.03
C ILE A 196 -0.79 -12.24 -0.64
N SER A 197 -0.08 -13.34 -0.35
CA SER A 197 -0.26 -14.63 -1.02
C SER A 197 -1.21 -15.58 -0.29
N ARG A 198 -1.49 -15.32 0.99
CA ARG A 198 -2.20 -16.26 1.87
C ARG A 198 -3.38 -15.65 2.63
N GLY A 199 -3.35 -14.34 2.91
CA GLY A 199 -4.34 -13.67 3.78
C GLY A 199 -5.77 -13.75 3.29
N ASP A 200 -5.99 -13.57 1.99
CA ASP A 200 -7.32 -13.71 1.40
C ASP A 200 -7.68 -15.16 1.12
N TYR A 201 -6.72 -15.97 0.66
CA TYR A 201 -6.94 -17.40 0.44
C TYR A 201 -7.44 -18.12 1.71
N GLU A 202 -6.81 -17.89 2.86
CA GLU A 202 -7.24 -18.50 4.12
C GLU A 202 -8.62 -18.04 4.57
N TYR A 203 -8.96 -16.77 4.32
CA TYR A 203 -10.25 -16.23 4.68
C TYR A 203 -11.38 -16.83 3.83
N TYR A 204 -11.27 -16.75 2.50
CA TYR A 204 -12.34 -17.20 1.60
C TYR A 204 -12.51 -18.71 1.55
N ARG A 205 -11.49 -19.48 1.98
CA ARG A 205 -11.64 -20.94 2.17
C ARG A 205 -12.78 -21.28 3.15
N ASP A 206 -12.91 -20.49 4.21
CA ASP A 206 -13.82 -20.80 5.33
C ASP A 206 -15.04 -19.85 5.37
N HIS A 207 -15.07 -18.81 4.52
CA HIS A 207 -16.14 -17.80 4.47
C HIS A 207 -16.82 -17.76 3.10
N PRO A 208 -18.02 -18.37 2.95
CA PRO A 208 -18.77 -18.36 1.70
C PRO A 208 -19.12 -16.94 1.24
N GLN A 209 -18.96 -16.71 -0.05
CA GLN A 209 -19.25 -15.42 -0.67
C GLN A 209 -20.69 -15.38 -1.19
N LYS A 210 -21.25 -14.17 -1.25
CA LYS A 210 -22.64 -13.88 -1.62
C LYS A 210 -22.67 -13.09 -2.92
N GLN A 211 -23.70 -13.33 -3.71
CA GLN A 211 -24.03 -12.54 -4.90
C GLN A 211 -25.50 -12.11 -4.80
N GLN A 212 -25.75 -10.80 -4.80
CA GLN A 212 -27.10 -10.23 -4.78
C GLN A 212 -27.11 -8.84 -5.40
N ALA A 213 -27.99 -8.62 -6.39
CA ALA A 213 -28.18 -7.31 -6.99
C ALA A 213 -28.75 -6.31 -5.98
N ALA A 214 -28.28 -5.06 -6.05
CA ALA A 214 -28.64 -3.99 -5.11
C ALA A 214 -30.14 -3.66 -5.07
N GLY A 215 -30.80 -3.62 -6.24
CA GLY A 215 -32.16 -3.11 -6.37
C GLY A 215 -32.28 -1.58 -6.23
N PHE A 216 -31.14 -0.87 -6.20
CA PHE A 216 -31.01 0.58 -6.17
C PHE A 216 -29.75 1.00 -6.93
N THR A 217 -29.62 2.30 -7.22
CA THR A 217 -28.40 2.89 -7.77
C THR A 217 -27.83 3.94 -6.82
N VAL A 218 -26.54 4.24 -6.97
CA VAL A 218 -25.88 5.36 -6.31
C VAL A 218 -25.74 6.47 -7.33
N ALA A 219 -26.47 7.57 -7.17
CA ALA A 219 -26.42 8.69 -8.10
C ALA A 219 -25.13 9.49 -7.94
N ALA A 220 -24.64 9.64 -6.70
CA ALA A 220 -23.44 10.39 -6.42
C ALA A 220 -22.68 9.88 -5.19
N TYR A 221 -21.36 10.01 -5.24
CA TYR A 221 -20.43 9.80 -4.15
C TYR A 221 -19.72 11.10 -3.82
N ASN A 222 -19.76 11.51 -2.55
CA ASN A 222 -18.90 12.55 -2.00
C ASN A 222 -17.94 11.92 -0.99
N MET A 223 -16.66 11.92 -1.33
CA MET A 223 -15.62 11.16 -0.64
C MET A 223 -14.55 12.08 -0.05
N ASN A 224 -14.28 11.90 1.23
CA ASN A 224 -13.08 12.41 1.89
C ASN A 224 -12.20 11.23 2.30
N LEU A 225 -11.05 11.11 1.66
CA LEU A 225 -10.13 9.99 1.80
C LEU A 225 -8.81 10.50 2.36
N GLN A 226 -8.35 9.96 3.49
CA GLN A 226 -7.07 10.27 4.09
C GLN A 226 -6.17 9.05 3.95
N ILE A 227 -5.14 9.16 3.11
CA ILE A 227 -4.22 8.05 2.87
C ILE A 227 -2.95 8.26 3.69
N GLY A 228 -3.01 7.84 4.96
CA GLY A 228 -1.99 7.99 6.00
C GLY A 228 -1.24 6.68 6.26
N ARG A 229 -1.41 6.07 7.43
CA ARG A 229 -0.84 4.73 7.71
C ARG A 229 -1.65 3.62 7.02
N ALA A 230 -2.94 3.86 6.89
CA ALA A 230 -3.92 3.09 6.14
C ALA A 230 -4.83 4.11 5.41
N LEU A 231 -5.90 3.63 4.74
CA LEU A 231 -6.96 4.50 4.26
C LEU A 231 -7.95 4.78 5.39
N ASP A 232 -8.18 6.05 5.71
CA ASP A 232 -9.35 6.50 6.46
C ASP A 232 -10.32 7.18 5.49
N ALA A 233 -11.59 6.79 5.50
CA ALA A 233 -12.57 7.23 4.52
C ALA A 233 -13.86 7.67 5.17
N THR A 234 -14.40 8.77 4.66
CA THR A 234 -15.79 9.19 4.86
C THR A 234 -16.44 9.27 3.48
N VAL A 235 -17.42 8.41 3.23
CA VAL A 235 -18.10 8.29 1.95
C VAL A 235 -19.58 8.55 2.14
N GLN A 236 -20.06 9.66 1.61
CA GLN A 236 -21.46 9.99 1.52
C GLN A 236 -22.00 9.55 0.16
N MET A 237 -23.08 8.77 0.18
CA MET A 237 -23.73 8.22 -1.01
C MET A 237 -25.14 8.80 -1.12
N ALA A 238 -25.45 9.36 -2.30
CA ALA A 238 -26.81 9.74 -2.68
C ALA A 238 -27.44 8.56 -3.44
N LEU A 239 -28.41 7.90 -2.82
CA LEU A 239 -29.02 6.66 -3.32
C LEU A 239 -30.34 6.94 -4.02
N SER A 240 -30.73 6.05 -4.94
CA SER A 240 -32.12 6.02 -5.42
C SER A 240 -33.08 5.59 -4.30
N ALA A 241 -34.38 5.63 -4.58
CA ALA A 241 -35.40 5.16 -3.64
C ALA A 241 -35.06 3.76 -3.10
N ALA A 242 -35.30 3.56 -1.80
CA ALA A 242 -34.99 2.30 -1.13
C ALA A 242 -35.73 1.13 -1.79
N PRO A 243 -35.09 -0.06 -1.89
CA PRO A 243 -35.77 -1.27 -2.32
C PRO A 243 -36.94 -1.62 -1.38
N ALA A 244 -37.86 -2.48 -1.85
CA ALA A 244 -39.02 -2.92 -1.07
C ALA A 244 -38.68 -3.59 0.27
N SER A 245 -37.44 -4.10 0.42
CA SER A 245 -36.92 -4.63 1.69
C SER A 245 -36.71 -3.57 2.78
N GLY A 246 -36.61 -2.29 2.41
CA GLY A 246 -36.21 -1.22 3.33
C GLY A 246 -34.71 -1.21 3.64
N GLU A 247 -33.90 -1.93 2.87
CA GLU A 247 -32.47 -2.13 3.14
C GLU A 247 -31.60 -1.79 1.93
N TYR A 248 -30.48 -1.12 2.18
CA TYR A 248 -29.41 -0.89 1.22
C TYR A 248 -28.26 -1.88 1.46
N ILE A 249 -27.91 -2.65 0.45
CA ILE A 249 -26.83 -3.63 0.50
C ILE A 249 -25.61 -3.16 -0.28
N PHE A 250 -24.43 -3.32 0.32
CA PHE A 250 -23.16 -2.92 -0.27
C PHE A 250 -22.10 -4.00 -0.09
N THR A 251 -21.12 -4.00 -1.00
CA THR A 251 -19.85 -4.71 -0.85
C THR A 251 -18.77 -3.69 -0.51
N LEU A 252 -18.04 -3.92 0.58
CA LEU A 252 -16.85 -3.19 1.01
C LEU A 252 -15.86 -4.21 1.56
N TYR A 253 -14.66 -4.28 0.98
CA TYR A 253 -13.67 -5.29 1.35
C TYR A 253 -13.42 -5.33 2.86
N ARG A 254 -13.38 -6.53 3.43
CA ARG A 254 -13.38 -6.80 4.86
C ARG A 254 -12.25 -6.12 5.64
N GLY A 255 -11.12 -5.84 4.99
CA GLY A 255 -9.98 -5.15 5.61
C GLY A 255 -10.23 -3.67 5.91
N TYR A 256 -11.34 -3.10 5.46
CA TYR A 256 -11.79 -1.75 5.80
C TYR A 256 -12.82 -1.79 6.92
N GLU A 257 -12.43 -1.58 8.17
CA GLU A 257 -13.30 -1.63 9.34
C GLU A 257 -14.24 -0.41 9.39
N VAL A 258 -15.55 -0.64 9.45
CA VAL A 258 -16.57 0.42 9.52
C VAL A 258 -16.71 0.89 10.96
N SER A 259 -16.50 2.19 11.18
CA SER A 259 -16.59 2.84 12.49
C SER A 259 -17.95 3.50 12.73
N SER A 260 -18.61 3.98 11.67
CA SER A 260 -19.99 4.50 11.77
C SER A 260 -20.74 4.47 10.45
N VAL A 261 -22.07 4.41 10.56
CA VAL A 261 -23.02 4.56 9.45
C VAL A 261 -24.10 5.56 9.89
N THR A 262 -24.29 6.63 9.13
CA THR A 262 -25.26 7.70 9.45
C THR A 262 -26.06 8.15 8.24
N ASP A 263 -27.14 8.90 8.48
CA ASP A 263 -27.83 9.67 7.44
C ASP A 263 -27.08 10.98 7.12
N ALA A 264 -27.66 11.82 6.25
CA ALA A 264 -27.12 13.13 5.89
C ALA A 264 -27.04 14.12 7.07
N GLY A 265 -27.90 13.97 8.07
CA GLY A 265 -27.94 14.81 9.27
C GLY A 265 -26.97 14.37 10.36
N GLY A 266 -26.30 13.22 10.18
CA GLY A 266 -25.41 12.61 11.17
C GLY A 266 -26.13 11.69 12.17
N SER A 267 -27.42 11.39 11.97
CA SER A 267 -28.14 10.44 12.81
C SER A 267 -27.66 9.02 12.52
N PRO A 268 -27.35 8.20 13.54
CA PRO A 268 -26.91 6.82 13.34
C PRO A 268 -27.96 5.96 12.62
N LEU A 269 -27.52 5.14 11.66
CA LEU A 269 -28.34 4.13 11.00
C LEU A 269 -27.97 2.74 11.49
N SER A 270 -28.95 1.87 11.64
CA SER A 270 -28.70 0.45 11.96
C SER A 270 -28.09 -0.24 10.75
N TYR A 271 -27.03 -1.00 10.97
CA TYR A 271 -26.39 -1.79 9.93
C TYR A 271 -25.89 -3.13 10.47
N VAL A 272 -25.76 -4.09 9.58
CA VAL A 272 -25.14 -5.39 9.83
C VAL A 272 -23.96 -5.53 8.89
N ARG A 273 -22.85 -6.05 9.40
CA ARG A 273 -21.69 -6.43 8.60
C ARG A 273 -21.44 -7.93 8.73
N ASP A 274 -21.26 -8.57 7.58
CA ASP A 274 -20.87 -9.97 7.47
C ASP A 274 -19.75 -10.07 6.44
N GLY A 275 -18.50 -10.12 6.92
CA GLY A 275 -17.31 -10.10 6.06
C GLY A 275 -17.21 -8.84 5.21
N ASP A 276 -17.27 -9.03 3.89
CA ASP A 276 -17.24 -7.98 2.86
C ASP A 276 -18.61 -7.32 2.62
N TYR A 277 -19.67 -7.81 3.26
CA TYR A 277 -21.04 -7.42 3.00
C TYR A 277 -21.59 -6.52 4.09
N ILE A 278 -22.18 -5.39 3.70
CA ILE A 278 -22.81 -4.42 4.60
C ILE A 278 -24.28 -4.28 4.21
N THR A 279 -25.18 -4.43 5.17
CA THR A 279 -26.62 -4.16 5.03
C THR A 279 -26.97 -2.98 5.92
N VAL A 280 -27.54 -1.91 5.36
CA VAL A 280 -27.91 -0.68 6.06
C VAL A 280 -29.42 -0.49 5.97
N GLN A 281 -30.08 -0.23 7.10
CA GLN A 281 -31.49 0.13 7.12
C GLN A 281 -31.69 1.50 6.46
N ALA A 282 -32.70 1.62 5.59
CA ALA A 282 -32.99 2.87 4.90
C ALA A 282 -33.26 4.01 5.91
N PRO A 283 -32.74 5.23 5.65
CA PRO A 283 -33.04 6.37 6.50
C PRO A 283 -34.55 6.65 6.59
N PRO A 284 -35.07 7.12 7.74
CA PRO A 284 -36.49 7.48 7.88
C PRO A 284 -36.93 8.59 6.91
N SER A 285 -35.99 9.44 6.50
CA SER A 285 -36.21 10.53 5.54
C SER A 285 -34.98 10.74 4.66
N GLY A 286 -35.19 10.88 3.36
CA GLY A 286 -34.11 11.01 2.37
C GLY A 286 -33.45 9.68 2.02
N ASN A 287 -32.52 9.71 1.05
CA ASN A 287 -31.85 8.53 0.53
C ASN A 287 -30.33 8.69 0.62
N THR A 288 -29.83 9.24 1.72
CA THR A 288 -28.40 9.47 1.90
C THR A 288 -27.86 8.59 3.01
N VAL A 289 -26.79 7.87 2.70
CA VAL A 289 -26.05 7.06 3.65
C VAL A 289 -24.60 7.52 3.67
N VAL A 290 -24.05 7.73 4.85
CA VAL A 290 -22.65 8.10 5.08
C VAL A 290 -21.96 6.96 5.81
N LEU A 291 -20.89 6.43 5.24
CA LEU A 291 -20.03 5.41 5.84
C LEU A 291 -18.70 6.04 6.24
N CYS A 292 -18.30 5.84 7.50
CA CYS A 292 -16.94 6.09 7.96
C CYS A 292 -16.25 4.75 8.21
N TYR A 293 -15.06 4.58 7.64
CA TYR A 293 -14.30 3.34 7.77
C TYR A 293 -12.80 3.59 7.64
N SER A 294 -12.00 2.67 8.15
CA SER A 294 -10.54 2.72 8.07
C SER A 294 -9.95 1.34 7.83
N GLY A 295 -8.89 1.23 7.04
CA GLY A 295 -8.19 -0.03 6.84
C GLY A 295 -7.52 -0.14 5.49
N TYR A 296 -7.28 -1.38 5.04
CA TYR A 296 -6.55 -1.65 3.80
C TYR A 296 -6.74 -3.11 3.35
N SER A 297 -6.38 -3.40 2.09
CA SER A 297 -6.19 -4.78 1.65
C SER A 297 -4.70 -5.16 1.68
N PRO A 298 -4.37 -6.44 1.94
CA PRO A 298 -2.99 -6.92 1.95
C PRO A 298 -2.34 -6.92 0.56
N ILE A 299 -3.15 -6.86 -0.51
CA ILE A 299 -2.69 -6.83 -1.91
C ILE A 299 -2.63 -5.38 -2.42
N LEU A 300 -3.77 -4.71 -2.43
CA LEU A 300 -3.97 -3.34 -2.90
C LEU A 300 -3.70 -2.37 -1.75
N TYR A 301 -2.43 -1.93 -1.66
CA TYR A 301 -1.90 -1.13 -0.56
C TYR A 301 -2.41 0.31 -0.55
N SER A 302 -2.43 0.94 0.62
CA SER A 302 -2.79 2.34 0.83
C SER A 302 -2.14 2.92 2.08
N ASN A 303 -0.94 3.50 1.92
CA ASN A 303 -0.20 4.14 3.02
C ASN A 303 0.63 5.33 2.52
N SER A 304 1.28 6.06 3.42
CA SER A 304 2.02 7.29 3.17
C SER A 304 3.10 7.18 2.08
N GLN A 305 3.53 5.97 1.73
CA GLN A 305 4.44 5.73 0.62
C GLN A 305 3.70 5.80 -0.71
N ALA A 306 2.67 4.96 -0.88
CA ALA A 306 1.95 4.75 -2.13
C ALA A 306 0.52 4.23 -1.89
N ALA A 307 -0.32 4.31 -2.93
CA ALA A 307 -1.68 3.77 -2.90
C ALA A 307 -2.02 3.16 -4.26
N LEU A 308 -2.61 1.97 -4.26
CA LEU A 308 -3.15 1.30 -5.44
C LEU A 308 -4.61 0.95 -5.13
N LEU A 309 -5.54 1.83 -5.50
CA LEU A 309 -6.96 1.70 -5.23
C LEU A 309 -7.71 1.70 -6.56
N PRO A 310 -7.76 0.55 -7.26
CA PRO A 310 -8.40 0.44 -8.57
C PRO A 310 -9.93 0.44 -8.44
N GLY A 311 -10.63 1.02 -9.43
CA GLY A 311 -12.08 1.16 -9.44
C GLY A 311 -12.86 -0.15 -9.49
N CYS A 312 -12.22 -1.23 -9.95
CA CYS A 312 -12.75 -2.59 -9.94
C CYS A 312 -12.58 -3.33 -8.60
N PHE A 313 -12.17 -2.66 -7.53
CA PHE A 313 -12.04 -3.24 -6.21
C PHE A 313 -12.88 -2.48 -5.19
N PRO A 314 -13.63 -3.14 -4.28
CA PRO A 314 -14.49 -2.49 -3.31
C PRO A 314 -13.70 -1.88 -2.13
N TYR A 315 -12.81 -0.92 -2.40
CA TYR A 315 -12.21 -0.05 -1.38
C TYR A 315 -13.13 1.10 -0.96
N TYR A 316 -14.25 1.25 -1.68
CA TYR A 316 -15.41 2.07 -1.32
C TYR A 316 -16.68 1.21 -1.47
N PRO A 317 -17.80 1.63 -0.85
CA PRO A 317 -19.03 0.83 -0.90
C PRO A 317 -19.58 0.75 -2.34
N ILE A 318 -19.54 -0.46 -2.90
CA ILE A 318 -20.14 -0.80 -4.19
C ILE A 318 -21.54 -1.35 -3.95
N ALA A 319 -22.53 -0.90 -4.71
CA ALA A 319 -23.92 -1.33 -4.53
C ALA A 319 -24.09 -2.83 -4.86
N GLY A 320 -24.79 -3.57 -3.99
CA GLY A 320 -25.02 -5.01 -4.11
C GLY A 320 -24.02 -5.86 -3.34
N PHE A 321 -24.31 -7.15 -3.21
CA PHE A 321 -23.35 -8.14 -2.75
C PHE A 321 -22.66 -8.77 -3.94
N HIS A 322 -21.32 -8.74 -3.93
CA HIS A 322 -20.50 -9.27 -5.01
C HIS A 322 -19.53 -10.34 -4.53
N HIS A 323 -19.27 -11.29 -5.41
CA HIS A 323 -18.14 -12.20 -5.30
C HIS A 323 -16.84 -11.43 -5.58
N ILE A 324 -15.86 -11.49 -4.68
CA ILE A 324 -14.61 -10.71 -4.83
C ILE A 324 -13.35 -11.55 -4.90
N ASN A 325 -13.44 -12.88 -4.83
CA ASN A 325 -12.30 -13.80 -4.89
C ASN A 325 -12.76 -15.16 -5.44
N GLU A 326 -12.03 -15.80 -6.37
CA GLU A 326 -12.42 -17.11 -6.93
C GLU A 326 -11.67 -18.32 -6.34
N GLY A 327 -11.10 -18.17 -5.14
CA GLY A 327 -10.60 -19.29 -4.33
C GLY A 327 -9.17 -19.78 -4.61
N GLU A 328 -8.54 -19.42 -5.75
CA GLU A 328 -7.16 -19.85 -6.02
C GLU A 328 -6.11 -18.76 -5.74
N GLN A 329 -6.35 -17.51 -6.20
CA GLN A 329 -5.58 -16.29 -5.87
C GLN A 329 -6.20 -15.06 -6.57
N GLY A 330 -6.01 -13.87 -6.00
CA GLY A 330 -6.44 -12.61 -6.61
C GLY A 330 -7.89 -12.23 -6.34
N TYR A 331 -8.37 -11.23 -7.09
CA TYR A 331 -9.70 -10.65 -6.95
C TYR A 331 -10.45 -10.73 -8.27
N THR A 332 -11.78 -10.83 -8.18
CA THR A 332 -12.67 -10.65 -9.32
C THR A 332 -12.96 -9.16 -9.50
N PRO A 333 -12.88 -8.59 -10.72
CA PRO A 333 -13.26 -7.21 -10.95
C PRO A 333 -14.72 -6.95 -10.55
N VAL A 334 -14.95 -5.95 -9.70
CA VAL A 334 -16.28 -5.54 -9.25
C VAL A 334 -16.45 -4.03 -9.42
N THR A 335 -17.49 -3.64 -10.15
CA THR A 335 -17.91 -2.24 -10.33
C THR A 335 -19.40 -2.10 -10.00
N ASN A 336 -19.90 -0.86 -9.97
CA ASN A 336 -21.34 -0.62 -9.77
C ASN A 336 -22.20 -1.08 -10.97
N GLY A 337 -21.61 -1.18 -12.17
CA GLY A 337 -22.34 -1.43 -13.41
C GLY A 337 -23.22 -0.26 -13.88
N PHE A 338 -23.05 0.92 -13.30
CA PHE A 338 -23.71 2.17 -13.70
C PHE A 338 -22.83 3.38 -13.36
N SER A 339 -23.01 4.47 -14.10
CA SER A 339 -22.27 5.71 -13.88
C SER A 339 -22.80 6.47 -12.65
N SER A 340 -21.88 7.05 -11.88
CA SER A 340 -22.15 7.91 -10.72
C SER A 340 -21.40 9.22 -10.84
N GLN A 341 -21.94 10.30 -10.27
CA GLN A 341 -21.18 11.53 -10.08
C GLN A 341 -20.25 11.37 -8.87
N PHE A 342 -18.95 11.54 -9.07
CA PHE A 342 -17.96 11.50 -7.99
C PHE A 342 -17.45 12.90 -7.67
N THR A 343 -17.30 13.19 -6.38
CA THR A 343 -16.51 14.30 -5.85
C THR A 343 -15.59 13.73 -4.78
N VAL A 344 -14.29 13.83 -4.99
CA VAL A 344 -13.28 13.14 -4.19
C VAL A 344 -12.24 14.13 -3.71
N ARG A 345 -11.92 14.10 -2.41
CA ARG A 345 -10.80 14.82 -1.82
C ARG A 345 -9.87 13.83 -1.15
N ALA A 346 -8.64 13.71 -1.67
CA ALA A 346 -7.65 12.76 -1.21
C ALA A 346 -6.50 13.44 -0.44
N GLY A 347 -6.54 13.38 0.89
CA GLY A 347 -5.49 13.86 1.78
C GLY A 347 -4.28 12.94 1.89
N GLY A 348 -3.29 13.35 2.70
CA GLY A 348 -2.02 12.62 2.90
C GLY A 348 -0.77 13.24 2.24
N GLY A 349 -0.87 14.49 1.77
CA GLY A 349 0.28 15.37 1.45
C GLY A 349 0.99 15.13 0.12
N LYS A 350 1.09 13.89 -0.34
CA LYS A 350 1.68 13.52 -1.64
C LYS A 350 0.66 13.62 -2.79
N PRO A 351 1.10 13.82 -4.04
CA PRO A 351 0.22 13.78 -5.21
C PRO A 351 -0.56 12.47 -5.30
N VAL A 352 -1.82 12.55 -5.72
CA VAL A 352 -2.69 11.42 -6.01
C VAL A 352 -3.15 11.57 -7.45
N TYR A 353 -3.20 10.47 -8.19
CA TYR A 353 -3.64 10.40 -9.57
C TYR A 353 -5.00 9.71 -9.62
N CYS A 354 -5.94 10.30 -10.36
CA CYS A 354 -7.33 9.85 -10.43
C CYS A 354 -7.79 9.77 -11.89
N ASN A 355 -8.72 8.87 -12.22
CA ASN A 355 -9.32 8.84 -13.56
C ASN A 355 -10.13 10.10 -13.86
N LEU A 356 -10.65 10.76 -12.83
CA LEU A 356 -11.50 11.94 -12.94
C LEU A 356 -10.69 13.24 -13.12
N PRO A 357 -11.29 14.27 -13.75
CA PRO A 357 -10.70 15.60 -13.83
C PRO A 357 -10.41 16.20 -12.45
N ALA A 358 -9.29 16.92 -12.34
CA ALA A 358 -8.95 17.68 -11.14
C ALA A 358 -9.89 18.88 -10.95
N ILE A 359 -10.22 19.19 -9.70
CA ILE A 359 -10.93 20.42 -9.33
C ILE A 359 -9.91 21.56 -9.30
N GLU A 360 -10.13 22.58 -10.11
CA GLU A 360 -9.21 23.73 -10.21
C GLU A 360 -9.04 24.42 -8.85
N GLY A 361 -7.79 24.68 -8.46
CA GLY A 361 -7.45 25.34 -7.20
C GLY A 361 -7.46 24.45 -5.95
N GLU A 362 -7.88 23.18 -6.04
CA GLU A 362 -7.87 22.22 -4.93
C GLU A 362 -6.84 21.10 -5.16
N LYS A 363 -5.86 20.96 -4.26
CA LYS A 363 -4.86 19.89 -4.35
C LYS A 363 -5.48 18.52 -4.05
N ASN A 364 -5.20 17.53 -4.90
CA ASN A 364 -5.71 16.16 -4.79
C ASN A 364 -7.24 16.09 -4.66
N ALA A 365 -7.95 16.96 -5.37
CA ALA A 365 -9.40 16.95 -5.42
C ALA A 365 -9.85 16.73 -6.87
N PHE A 366 -10.85 15.87 -7.06
CA PHE A 366 -11.29 15.42 -8.37
C PHE A 366 -12.81 15.36 -8.44
N SER A 367 -13.39 15.65 -9.61
CA SER A 367 -14.82 15.47 -9.81
C SER A 367 -15.17 15.18 -11.26
N GLY A 368 -16.10 14.25 -11.46
CA GLY A 368 -16.60 13.85 -12.76
C GLY A 368 -17.55 12.66 -12.65
N THR A 369 -18.13 12.28 -13.79
CA THR A 369 -18.96 11.09 -13.91
C THR A 369 -18.11 9.93 -14.40
N SER A 370 -18.20 8.78 -13.73
CA SER A 370 -17.58 7.53 -14.18
C SER A 370 -18.36 6.33 -13.62
N ASP A 371 -18.09 5.13 -14.12
CA ASP A 371 -18.66 3.89 -13.60
C ASP A 371 -17.92 3.39 -12.35
N CYS A 372 -16.67 3.81 -12.18
CA CYS A 372 -15.88 3.49 -11.01
C CYS A 372 -14.74 4.50 -10.78
N LEU A 373 -14.23 4.52 -9.55
CA LEU A 373 -13.18 5.45 -9.15
C LEU A 373 -11.85 4.73 -8.97
N THR A 374 -10.82 5.14 -9.70
CA THR A 374 -9.43 4.70 -9.49
C THR A 374 -8.61 5.81 -8.86
N LEU A 375 -7.86 5.48 -7.81
CA LEU A 375 -6.89 6.36 -7.17
C LEU A 375 -5.54 5.66 -7.06
N MET A 376 -4.50 6.29 -7.59
CA MET A 376 -3.14 5.80 -7.51
C MET A 376 -2.19 6.84 -6.92
N ARG A 377 -1.18 6.37 -6.22
CA ARG A 377 -0.10 7.18 -5.66
C ARG A 377 1.17 6.34 -5.58
N GLY A 378 2.32 7.01 -5.69
CA GLY A 378 3.63 6.37 -5.59
C GLY A 378 4.61 7.08 -6.51
N PHE A 379 5.58 6.34 -7.02
CA PHE A 379 6.46 6.78 -8.11
C PHE A 379 5.71 6.70 -9.44
N LEU A 380 4.84 7.68 -9.66
CA LEU A 380 4.05 7.85 -10.87
C LEU A 380 4.21 9.27 -11.39
N THR A 381 4.16 9.43 -12.71
CA THR A 381 4.03 10.72 -13.40
C THR A 381 2.76 10.72 -14.23
N GLU A 382 2.13 11.89 -14.39
CA GLU A 382 0.99 12.08 -15.29
C GLU A 382 1.44 12.94 -16.45
N GLU A 383 1.19 12.45 -17.66
CA GLU A 383 1.69 13.03 -18.90
C GLU A 383 0.59 13.00 -19.97
N GLU A 384 0.68 13.95 -20.90
CA GLU A 384 -0.14 14.00 -22.10
C GLU A 384 0.76 14.14 -23.33
N GLU A 385 0.84 13.08 -24.13
CA GLU A 385 1.72 12.99 -25.30
C GLU A 385 1.01 12.29 -26.44
N ASN A 386 1.19 12.75 -27.68
CA ASN A 386 0.57 12.17 -28.89
C ASN A 386 -0.98 12.03 -28.79
N GLY A 387 -1.63 12.87 -27.97
CA GLY A 387 -3.07 12.84 -27.69
C GLY A 387 -3.51 11.76 -26.69
N PHE A 388 -2.58 11.05 -26.06
CA PHE A 388 -2.85 10.09 -24.98
C PHE A 388 -2.65 10.74 -23.62
N ARG A 389 -3.57 10.49 -22.69
CA ARG A 389 -3.43 10.90 -21.28
C ARG A 389 -3.14 9.67 -20.44
N PHE A 390 -2.01 9.67 -19.74
CA PHE A 390 -1.58 8.49 -19.01
C PHE A 390 -0.84 8.82 -17.72
N CYS A 391 -0.90 7.88 -16.78
CA CYS A 391 -0.08 7.84 -15.58
C CYS A 391 0.93 6.70 -15.71
N SER A 392 2.21 7.03 -15.89
CA SER A 392 3.30 6.06 -16.05
C SER A 392 4.09 5.90 -14.74
N LEU A 393 4.84 4.81 -14.62
CA LEU A 393 5.80 4.64 -13.53
C LEU A 393 6.96 5.63 -13.70
N SER A 394 7.41 6.30 -12.63
CA SER A 394 8.57 7.21 -12.71
C SER A 394 9.90 6.47 -12.97
N ILE A 395 9.92 5.18 -12.66
CA ILE A 395 11.08 4.29 -12.77
C ILE A 395 10.64 2.97 -13.40
N GLY A 396 11.52 2.37 -14.18
CA GLY A 396 11.25 1.08 -14.81
C GLY A 396 12.34 0.05 -14.60
N GLY A 397 11.93 -1.22 -14.69
CA GLY A 397 12.81 -2.38 -14.70
C GLY A 397 13.05 -2.94 -16.10
N PHE A 398 13.77 -4.06 -16.18
CA PHE A 398 14.09 -4.76 -17.42
C PHE A 398 12.82 -5.12 -18.24
N GLU A 399 11.72 -5.43 -17.55
CA GLU A 399 10.44 -5.88 -18.16
C GLU A 399 9.26 -4.91 -17.94
N SER A 400 9.49 -3.74 -17.34
CA SER A 400 8.44 -2.74 -17.14
C SER A 400 9.06 -1.37 -17.10
N ARG A 401 9.28 -0.83 -18.29
CA ARG A 401 9.71 0.56 -18.48
C ARG A 401 8.49 1.47 -18.30
N PRO A 402 8.68 2.76 -18.00
CA PRO A 402 7.59 3.73 -18.07
C PRO A 402 6.94 3.69 -19.46
N ILE A 403 5.61 3.70 -19.54
CA ILE A 403 4.92 3.94 -20.82
C ILE A 403 5.16 5.38 -21.28
N ASP A 404 5.25 5.57 -22.60
CA ASP A 404 5.39 6.86 -23.27
C ASP A 404 4.35 7.00 -24.40
N GLY A 405 4.18 8.21 -24.93
CA GLY A 405 3.23 8.47 -26.01
C GLY A 405 3.51 7.69 -27.30
N ASP A 406 4.77 7.33 -27.56
CA ASP A 406 5.17 6.55 -28.74
C ASP A 406 4.75 5.09 -28.63
N TYR A 407 4.93 4.47 -27.46
CA TYR A 407 4.44 3.13 -27.17
C TYR A 407 2.93 3.04 -27.33
N LEU A 408 2.19 4.02 -26.80
CA LEU A 408 0.73 4.05 -26.90
C LEU A 408 0.26 4.26 -28.35
N ALA A 409 0.99 5.04 -29.15
CA ALA A 409 0.71 5.16 -30.59
C ALA A 409 0.92 3.83 -31.33
N GLU A 410 2.01 3.11 -31.02
CA GLU A 410 2.27 1.79 -31.58
C GLU A 410 1.21 0.77 -31.15
N LEU A 411 0.79 0.81 -29.89
CA LEU A 411 -0.24 -0.08 -29.35
C LEU A 411 -1.58 0.20 -30.03
N GLN A 412 -1.97 1.47 -30.18
CA GLN A 412 -3.17 1.84 -30.90
C GLN A 412 -3.15 1.32 -32.35
N ASN A 413 -2.03 1.44 -33.06
CA ASN A 413 -1.91 0.93 -34.42
C ASN A 413 -2.07 -0.60 -34.46
N ALA A 414 -1.51 -1.31 -33.49
CA ALA A 414 -1.66 -2.75 -33.36
C ALA A 414 -3.11 -3.15 -33.02
N VAL A 415 -3.80 -2.40 -32.15
CA VAL A 415 -5.22 -2.57 -31.83
C VAL A 415 -6.07 -2.41 -33.09
N THR A 416 -5.93 -1.30 -33.81
CA THR A 416 -6.67 -1.04 -35.05
C THR A 416 -6.46 -2.16 -36.09
N LYS A 417 -5.24 -2.69 -36.21
CA LYS A 417 -4.96 -3.83 -37.10
C LYS A 417 -5.64 -5.12 -36.62
N ALA A 418 -5.63 -5.40 -35.32
CA ALA A 418 -6.27 -6.57 -34.74
C ALA A 418 -7.80 -6.52 -34.88
N GLU A 419 -8.41 -5.34 -34.74
CA GLU A 419 -9.84 -5.11 -35.00
C GLU A 419 -10.21 -5.41 -36.44
N GLN A 420 -9.42 -4.93 -37.41
CA GLN A 420 -9.63 -5.20 -38.84
C GLN A 420 -9.52 -6.69 -39.16
N VAL A 421 -8.53 -7.39 -38.60
CA VAL A 421 -8.32 -8.82 -38.83
C VAL A 421 -9.46 -9.66 -38.22
N SER A 422 -9.95 -9.27 -37.05
CA SER A 422 -11.01 -10.00 -36.35
C SER A 422 -12.43 -9.57 -36.76
N ASN A 423 -12.57 -8.50 -37.56
CA ASN A 423 -13.84 -7.86 -37.88
C ASN A 423 -14.62 -7.48 -36.59
N ALA A 424 -13.91 -6.84 -35.66
CA ALA A 424 -14.43 -6.47 -34.36
C ALA A 424 -15.66 -5.55 -34.45
N PRO A 425 -16.69 -5.77 -33.60
CA PRO A 425 -17.95 -5.01 -33.68
C PRO A 425 -17.84 -3.61 -33.03
N ARG A 426 -16.76 -3.33 -32.30
CA ARG A 426 -16.47 -2.07 -31.62
C ARG A 426 -15.05 -1.63 -31.93
N HIS A 427 -14.84 -0.32 -31.91
CA HIS A 427 -13.51 0.30 -32.02
C HIS A 427 -13.04 0.77 -30.65
N LEU A 428 -11.82 0.44 -30.28
CA LEU A 428 -11.11 0.89 -29.10
C LEU A 428 -10.14 2.01 -29.48
N ASP A 429 -10.48 3.25 -29.12
CA ASP A 429 -9.53 4.37 -29.16
C ASP A 429 -8.97 4.64 -27.77
N LEU A 430 -7.69 4.36 -27.59
CA LEU A 430 -6.95 4.57 -26.35
C LEU A 430 -6.84 6.07 -25.99
N ARG A 431 -7.08 7.00 -26.93
CA ARG A 431 -7.06 8.45 -26.66
C ARG A 431 -8.28 8.94 -25.90
N GLU A 432 -9.39 8.22 -26.00
CA GLU A 432 -10.62 8.54 -25.27
C GLU A 432 -10.54 8.15 -23.79
N LYS A 433 -9.55 7.32 -23.43
CA LYS A 433 -9.36 6.78 -22.09
C LYS A 433 -8.17 7.41 -21.41
N LYS A 434 -8.23 7.55 -20.08
CA LYS A 434 -7.03 7.75 -19.28
C LYS A 434 -6.36 6.41 -18.99
N ILE A 435 -5.07 6.29 -19.19
CA ILE A 435 -4.34 5.02 -19.02
C ILE A 435 -3.53 5.06 -17.73
N PHE A 436 -3.67 4.05 -16.89
CA PHE A 436 -2.85 3.86 -15.69
C PHE A 436 -1.90 2.69 -15.91
N GLN A 437 -0.60 2.97 -15.86
CA GLN A 437 0.39 1.90 -15.80
C GLN A 437 0.44 1.30 -14.40
N THR A 438 0.52 -0.02 -14.34
CA THR A 438 0.75 -0.77 -13.10
C THR A 438 1.85 -1.81 -13.28
N TYR A 439 2.20 -2.49 -12.18
CA TYR A 439 3.19 -3.55 -12.17
C TYR A 439 2.62 -4.84 -11.54
N ASN A 440 3.46 -5.64 -10.90
CA ASN A 440 3.15 -7.01 -10.51
C ASN A 440 2.04 -7.12 -9.45
N THR A 441 1.84 -6.10 -8.61
CA THR A 441 0.79 -6.13 -7.57
C THR A 441 -0.60 -6.21 -8.16
N PHE A 442 -0.90 -5.41 -9.19
CA PHE A 442 -2.21 -5.42 -9.82
C PHE A 442 -2.41 -6.64 -10.72
N ALA A 443 -1.45 -6.92 -11.62
CA ALA A 443 -1.63 -7.97 -12.62
C ALA A 443 -1.46 -9.37 -12.05
N GLY A 444 -0.40 -9.58 -11.25
CA GLY A 444 -0.05 -10.88 -10.70
C GLY A 444 -0.79 -11.18 -9.41
N TRP A 445 -0.60 -10.33 -8.38
CA TRP A 445 -1.13 -10.63 -7.05
C TRP A 445 -2.64 -10.41 -6.91
N ALA A 446 -3.15 -9.30 -7.44
CA ALA A 446 -4.59 -9.07 -7.49
C ALA A 446 -5.28 -9.91 -8.58
N GLY A 447 -4.53 -10.62 -9.43
CA GLY A 447 -5.07 -11.58 -10.39
C GLY A 447 -5.91 -10.97 -11.52
N TYR A 448 -5.93 -9.64 -11.65
CA TYR A 448 -6.69 -8.96 -12.70
C TYR A 448 -6.08 -9.14 -14.10
N GLY A 449 -4.87 -9.68 -14.18
CA GLY A 449 -4.19 -9.90 -15.44
C GLY A 449 -3.58 -8.62 -16.02
N PRO A 450 -3.16 -8.67 -17.29
CA PRO A 450 -2.33 -7.64 -17.89
C PRO A 450 -3.05 -6.33 -18.18
N MET A 451 -4.39 -6.34 -18.20
CA MET A 451 -5.19 -5.18 -18.58
C MET A 451 -6.57 -5.27 -17.94
N VAL A 452 -7.16 -4.12 -17.64
CA VAL A 452 -8.56 -4.02 -17.26
C VAL A 452 -9.13 -2.73 -17.85
N ASP A 453 -10.20 -2.86 -18.64
CA ASP A 453 -10.99 -1.71 -19.07
C ASP A 453 -12.05 -1.35 -18.01
N LEU A 454 -12.14 -0.07 -17.69
CA LEU A 454 -13.00 0.47 -16.64
C LEU A 454 -13.91 1.60 -17.15
N GLY A 455 -14.14 1.64 -18.46
CA GLY A 455 -14.98 2.63 -19.12
C GLY A 455 -14.20 3.87 -19.55
N ASP A 456 -14.12 4.89 -18.70
CA ASP A 456 -13.40 6.16 -18.97
C ASP A 456 -11.87 6.06 -18.83
N HIS A 457 -11.39 4.95 -18.26
CA HIS A 457 -9.97 4.70 -18.05
C HIS A 457 -9.65 3.22 -18.17
N MET A 458 -8.36 2.92 -18.32
CA MET A 458 -7.84 1.58 -18.44
C MET A 458 -6.61 1.42 -17.55
N ILE A 459 -6.44 0.24 -16.96
CA ILE A 459 -5.21 -0.12 -16.25
C ILE A 459 -4.44 -1.10 -17.13
N LEU A 460 -3.16 -0.81 -17.38
CA LEU A 460 -2.27 -1.62 -18.22
C LEU A 460 -1.03 -2.06 -17.44
N TRP A 461 -0.71 -3.34 -17.54
CA TRP A 461 0.52 -3.93 -17.08
C TRP A 461 1.47 -4.13 -18.26
N CYS A 462 2.74 -3.75 -18.05
CA CYS A 462 3.83 -3.91 -19.01
C CYS A 462 3.76 -2.97 -20.23
N ASN A 463 4.94 -2.68 -20.79
CA ASN A 463 5.12 -1.89 -22.00
C ASN A 463 6.14 -2.52 -22.97
N ASN A 464 6.35 -3.84 -22.85
CA ASN A 464 7.30 -4.53 -23.69
C ASN A 464 6.80 -4.56 -25.15
N ARG A 465 7.47 -3.78 -26.00
CA ARG A 465 7.19 -3.64 -27.43
C ARG A 465 7.24 -4.97 -28.19
N GLU A 466 7.99 -5.96 -27.71
CA GLU A 466 8.04 -7.29 -28.31
C GLU A 466 6.67 -8.01 -28.30
N PHE A 467 5.85 -7.74 -27.28
CA PHE A 467 4.55 -8.39 -27.09
C PHE A 467 3.37 -7.51 -27.53
N ILE A 468 3.62 -6.37 -28.16
CA ILE A 468 2.57 -5.36 -28.45
C ILE A 468 1.41 -5.92 -29.29
N ASN A 469 1.71 -6.79 -30.26
CA ASN A 469 0.68 -7.42 -31.08
C ASN A 469 -0.19 -8.39 -30.27
N GLN A 470 0.41 -9.12 -29.33
CA GLN A 470 -0.33 -10.03 -28.45
C GLN A 470 -1.20 -9.25 -27.47
N PHE A 471 -0.67 -8.16 -26.90
CA PHE A 471 -1.45 -7.24 -26.06
C PHE A 471 -2.63 -6.64 -26.82
N ALA A 472 -2.41 -6.16 -28.04
CA ALA A 472 -3.48 -5.62 -28.88
C ALA A 472 -4.58 -6.65 -29.17
N GLN A 473 -4.23 -7.90 -29.47
CA GLN A 473 -5.21 -8.98 -29.68
C GLN A 473 -6.04 -9.25 -28.41
N ASN A 474 -5.40 -9.27 -27.25
CA ASN A 474 -6.09 -9.44 -25.97
C ASN A 474 -7.02 -8.26 -25.67
N LEU A 475 -6.57 -7.02 -25.89
CA LEU A 475 -7.40 -5.82 -25.73
C LEU A 475 -8.64 -5.87 -26.61
N VAL A 476 -8.49 -6.22 -27.89
CA VAL A 476 -9.62 -6.36 -28.81
C VAL A 476 -10.57 -7.47 -28.35
N LYS A 477 -10.03 -8.59 -27.86
CA LYS A 477 -10.85 -9.70 -27.34
C LYS A 477 -11.65 -9.29 -26.11
N GLU A 478 -11.03 -8.61 -25.15
CA GLU A 478 -11.68 -8.20 -23.90
C GLU A 478 -12.64 -7.03 -24.09
N PHE A 479 -12.29 -6.05 -24.92
CA PHE A 479 -13.11 -4.84 -25.09
C PHE A 479 -14.17 -4.98 -26.17
N CYS A 480 -13.81 -5.50 -27.34
CA CYS A 480 -14.71 -5.48 -28.48
C CYS A 480 -15.73 -6.63 -28.46
N TYR A 481 -15.49 -7.69 -27.67
CA TYR A 481 -16.36 -8.87 -27.61
C TYR A 481 -16.98 -9.13 -26.23
N ALA A 482 -16.71 -8.28 -25.23
CA ALA A 482 -17.49 -8.21 -23.98
C ALA A 482 -18.73 -7.33 -24.15
#